data_AF-A0A6J1M9L1-F1
#
_entry.id   AF-A0A6J1M9L1-F1
#
_cell.length_a   1.000
_cell.length_b   1.000
_cell.length_c   1.000
_cell.angle_alpha   90.00
_cell.angle_beta   90.00
_cell.angle_gamma   90.00
#
_symmetry.space_group_name_H-M   'P 1'
#
loop_
_entity.id
_entity.type
_entity.pdbx_description
1 polymer ?
#
loop_
_entity_poly.entity_id
_entity_poly.type
_entity_poly.pdbx_seq_one_letter_code
_entity_poly.pdbx_strand_id
1 'polypeptide(L)'
;MSTATVILISVWACLVLTYAQDASIELALQRGAIAEQTVREAIEQKLPPTVEAKQDGAYILDTIKVGLKSCETQLRSNKLVAEYNNCVGTLQGLAMASVGELAGQHWAKSGASRPTLFW
;
A
#
# COMPACT_ATOMS: atom_id res chain seq x y z
N MET A 1 28.38 -41.96 -0.02
CA MET A 1 27.08 -41.26 0.08
C MET A 1 26.18 -41.81 -1.00
N SER A 2 25.01 -42.34 -0.65
CA SER A 2 24.07 -42.95 -1.62
C SER A 2 23.30 -41.85 -2.35
N THR A 3 22.94 -42.08 -3.61
CA THR A 3 22.11 -41.17 -4.41
C THR A 3 20.79 -40.81 -3.69
N ALA A 4 20.23 -41.73 -2.91
CA ALA A 4 19.05 -41.52 -2.08
C ALA A 4 19.23 -40.40 -1.03
N THR A 5 20.40 -40.32 -0.40
CA THR A 5 20.69 -39.28 0.60
C THR A 5 20.81 -37.88 -0.02
N VAL A 6 21.27 -37.77 -1.26
CA VAL A 6 21.39 -36.48 -1.98
C VAL A 6 20.00 -35.97 -2.39
N ILE A 7 19.12 -36.86 -2.86
CA ILE A 7 17.74 -36.51 -3.24
C ILE A 7 16.98 -35.99 -2.02
N LEU A 8 17.05 -36.68 -0.89
CA LEU A 8 16.39 -36.26 0.36
C LEU A 8 16.86 -34.86 0.80
N ILE A 9 18.16 -34.59 0.79
CA ILE A 9 18.69 -33.27 1.17
C ILE A 9 18.23 -32.18 0.19
N SER A 10 18.22 -32.46 -1.11
CA SER A 10 17.78 -31.50 -2.12
C SER A 10 16.28 -31.15 -2.01
N VAL A 11 15.42 -32.15 -1.76
CA VAL A 11 13.98 -31.94 -1.57
C VAL A 11 13.71 -31.14 -0.30
N TRP A 12 14.41 -31.46 0.79
CA TRP A 12 14.31 -30.71 2.04
C TRP A 12 14.78 -29.25 1.89
N ALA A 13 15.90 -29.02 1.19
CA ALA A 13 16.39 -27.67 0.92
C ALA A 13 15.40 -26.85 0.09
N CYS A 14 14.79 -27.44 -0.95
CA CYS A 14 13.76 -26.78 -1.75
C CYS A 14 12.52 -26.43 -0.91
N LEU A 15 12.06 -27.35 -0.05
CA LEU A 15 10.91 -27.11 0.83
C LEU A 15 11.16 -25.96 1.82
N VAL A 16 12.34 -25.94 2.47
CA VAL A 16 12.71 -24.86 3.39
C VAL A 16 12.77 -23.52 2.67
N LEU A 17 13.30 -23.49 1.44
CA LEU A 17 13.41 -22.26 0.65
C LEU A 17 12.03 -21.70 0.26
N THR A 18 11.09 -22.57 -0.12
CA THR A 18 9.71 -22.15 -0.44
C THR A 18 8.97 -21.57 0.77
N TYR A 19 9.10 -22.20 1.95
CA TYR A 19 8.47 -21.70 3.18
C TYR A 19 9.02 -20.33 3.60
N ALA A 20 10.34 -20.12 3.49
CA ALA A 20 10.97 -18.84 3.81
C ALA A 20 10.52 -17.72 2.85
N GLN A 21 10.34 -18.02 1.56
CA GLN A 21 9.81 -17.04 0.60
C GLN A 21 8.37 -16.64 0.89
N ASP A 22 7.49 -17.58 1.23
CA ASP A 22 6.09 -17.24 1.51
C ASP A 22 5.94 -16.41 2.81
N ALA A 23 6.76 -16.68 3.83
CA ALA A 23 6.82 -15.83 5.03
C ALA A 23 7.29 -14.39 4.71
N SER A 24 8.23 -14.24 3.76
CA SER A 24 8.72 -12.93 3.32
C SER A 24 7.66 -12.11 2.58
N ILE A 25 6.75 -12.78 1.87
CA ILE A 25 5.66 -12.16 1.12
C ILE A 25 4.58 -11.65 2.06
N GLU A 26 4.18 -12.45 3.05
CA GLU A 26 3.19 -12.02 4.04
C GLU A 26 3.70 -10.83 4.87
N LEU A 27 5.00 -10.79 5.19
CA LEU A 27 5.61 -9.62 5.80
C LEU A 27 5.59 -8.41 4.85
N ALA A 28 5.89 -8.61 3.57
CA ALA A 28 5.85 -7.53 2.58
C ALA A 28 4.43 -6.94 2.44
N LEU A 29 3.39 -7.78 2.44
CA LEU A 29 2.00 -7.33 2.32
C LEU A 29 1.59 -6.31 3.39
N GLN A 30 2.19 -6.35 4.59
CA GLN A 30 1.96 -5.35 5.64
C GLN A 30 2.22 -3.92 5.16
N ARG A 31 3.16 -3.72 4.23
CA ARG A 31 3.44 -2.39 3.68
C ARG A 31 2.24 -1.78 2.95
N GLY A 32 1.44 -2.60 2.28
CA GLY A 32 0.21 -2.16 1.60
C GLY A 32 -0.85 -1.71 2.59
N ALA A 33 -1.07 -2.50 3.65
CA ALA A 33 -1.99 -2.15 4.73
C ALA A 33 -1.59 -0.85 5.45
N ILE A 34 -0.30 -0.65 5.71
CA ILE A 34 0.22 0.61 6.29
C ILE A 34 -0.03 1.79 5.36
N ALA A 35 0.17 1.62 4.05
CA ALA A 35 -0.08 2.68 3.06
C ALA A 35 -1.57 3.07 3.00
N GLU A 36 -2.47 2.09 2.96
CA GLU A 36 -3.92 2.35 3.01
C GLU A 36 -4.31 3.11 4.29
N GLN A 37 -3.83 2.65 5.44
CA GLN A 37 -4.12 3.27 6.73
C GLN A 37 -3.59 4.70 6.80
N THR A 38 -2.37 4.94 6.30
CA THR A 38 -1.76 6.28 6.25
C THR A 38 -2.60 7.24 5.40
N VAL A 39 -3.09 6.79 4.24
CA VAL A 39 -3.95 7.61 3.37
C VAL A 39 -5.30 7.88 4.03
N ARG A 40 -5.89 6.88 4.69
CA ARG A 40 -7.13 7.04 5.45
C ARG A 40 -6.99 8.09 6.55
N GLU A 41 -5.93 8.01 7.34
CA GLU A 41 -5.64 9.00 8.38
C GLU A 41 -5.42 10.40 7.79
N ALA A 42 -4.71 10.50 6.65
CA ALA A 42 -4.52 11.78 5.98
C ALA A 42 -5.85 12.38 5.49
N ILE A 43 -6.76 11.57 4.96
CA ILE A 43 -8.11 12.01 4.56
C ILE A 43 -8.87 12.56 5.77
N GLU A 44 -8.91 11.79 6.87
CA GLU A 44 -9.65 12.15 8.09
C GLU A 44 -9.10 13.42 8.75
N GLN A 45 -7.79 13.60 8.72
CA GLN A 45 -7.13 14.75 9.36
C GLN A 45 -7.12 16.02 8.50
N LYS A 46 -7.03 15.88 7.17
CA LYS A 46 -6.79 17.03 6.27
C LYS A 46 -8.06 17.55 5.60
N LEU A 47 -9.04 16.69 5.33
CA LEU A 47 -10.27 17.12 4.67
C LEU A 47 -11.26 17.66 5.71
N PRO A 48 -12.03 18.72 5.37
CA PRO A 48 -13.08 19.20 6.26
C PRO A 48 -14.18 18.15 6.41
N PRO A 49 -14.95 18.18 7.52
CA PRO A 49 -15.97 17.16 7.81
C PRO A 49 -17.27 17.36 7.01
N THR A 50 -17.18 17.84 5.76
CA THR A 50 -18.34 18.01 4.86
C THR A 50 -18.66 16.70 4.13
N VAL A 51 -19.90 16.56 3.65
CA VAL A 51 -20.32 15.37 2.89
C VAL A 51 -19.51 15.25 1.59
N GLU A 52 -19.32 16.38 0.88
CA GLU A 52 -18.55 16.44 -0.37
C GLU A 52 -17.10 15.98 -0.16
N ALA A 53 -16.40 16.54 0.83
CA ALA A 53 -15.02 16.18 1.09
C ALA A 53 -14.85 14.71 1.54
N LYS A 54 -15.82 14.17 2.27
CA LYS A 54 -15.85 12.74 2.63
C LYS A 54 -16.02 11.84 1.42
N GLN A 55 -16.87 12.23 0.45
CA GLN A 55 -17.06 11.47 -0.79
C GLN A 55 -15.78 11.46 -1.63
N ASP A 56 -15.15 12.62 -1.81
CA ASP A 56 -13.91 12.72 -2.58
C ASP A 56 -12.76 11.95 -1.89
N GLY A 57 -12.66 12.06 -0.56
CA GLY A 57 -11.72 11.26 0.23
C GLY A 57 -11.96 9.75 0.08
N ALA A 58 -13.22 9.31 0.13
CA ALA A 58 -13.58 7.91 -0.06
C ALA A 58 -13.19 7.41 -1.47
N TYR A 59 -13.33 8.24 -2.49
CA TYR A 59 -12.89 7.91 -3.86
C TYR A 59 -11.38 7.69 -3.96
N ILE A 60 -10.57 8.54 -3.31
CA ILE A 60 -9.12 8.31 -3.22
C ILE A 60 -8.82 6.99 -2.53
N LEU A 61 -9.50 6.72 -1.40
CA LEU A 61 -9.28 5.50 -0.62
C LEU A 61 -9.66 4.24 -1.40
N ASP A 62 -10.73 4.28 -2.19
CA ASP A 62 -11.13 3.17 -3.06
C ASP A 62 -10.11 2.94 -4.19
N THR A 63 -9.66 4.04 -4.82
CA THR A 63 -8.65 3.99 -5.89
C THR A 63 -7.35 3.35 -5.42
N ILE A 64 -6.84 3.74 -4.24
CA ILE A 64 -5.62 3.13 -3.70
C ILE A 64 -5.85 1.65 -3.34
N LYS A 65 -7.00 1.27 -2.77
CA LYS A 65 -7.31 -0.14 -2.47
C LYS A 65 -7.29 -1.02 -3.72
N VAL A 66 -7.89 -0.55 -4.82
CA VAL A 66 -7.86 -1.26 -6.10
C VAL A 66 -6.43 -1.38 -6.62
N GLY A 67 -5.64 -0.29 -6.56
CA GLY A 67 -4.24 -0.30 -6.94
C GLY A 67 -3.39 -1.26 -6.11
N LEU A 68 -3.55 -1.24 -4.79
CA LEU A 68 -2.83 -2.12 -3.87
C LEU A 68 -3.14 -3.59 -4.18
N LYS A 69 -4.41 -3.94 -4.42
CA LYS A 69 -4.80 -5.31 -4.82
C LYS A 69 -4.09 -5.76 -6.10
N SER A 70 -3.86 -4.84 -7.05
CA SER A 70 -3.05 -5.11 -8.25
C SER A 70 -1.58 -5.37 -7.89
N CYS A 71 -0.97 -4.54 -7.04
CA CYS A 71 0.40 -4.76 -6.54
C CYS A 71 0.53 -6.11 -5.82
N GLU A 72 -0.44 -6.47 -4.97
CA GLU A 72 -0.45 -7.75 -4.25
C GLU A 72 -0.55 -8.94 -5.19
N THR A 73 -1.39 -8.83 -6.23
CA THR A 73 -1.53 -9.86 -7.27
C THR A 73 -0.19 -10.05 -8.00
N GLN A 74 0.49 -8.95 -8.35
CA GLN A 74 1.81 -8.99 -8.95
C GLN A 74 2.83 -9.64 -8.01
N LEU A 75 2.89 -9.24 -6.73
CA LEU A 75 3.78 -9.84 -5.73
C LEU A 75 3.58 -11.35 -5.61
N ARG A 76 2.32 -11.81 -5.56
CA ARG A 76 2.02 -13.25 -5.47
C ARG A 76 2.43 -14.00 -6.75
N SER A 77 2.39 -13.33 -7.90
CA SER A 77 2.76 -13.90 -9.21
C SER A 77 4.26 -13.93 -9.47
N ASN A 78 4.97 -12.83 -9.23
CA ASN A 78 6.37 -12.66 -9.58
C ASN A 78 7.33 -12.91 -8.40
N LYS A 79 6.81 -12.88 -7.16
CA LYS A 79 7.57 -13.02 -5.91
C LYS A 79 8.63 -11.91 -5.73
N LEU A 80 8.47 -10.76 -6.40
CA LEU A 80 9.40 -9.63 -6.40
C LEU A 80 8.98 -8.55 -5.39
N VAL A 81 9.50 -8.66 -4.17
CA VAL A 81 9.21 -7.73 -3.05
C VAL A 81 9.62 -6.28 -3.37
N ALA A 82 10.71 -6.07 -4.09
CA ALA A 82 11.17 -4.74 -4.46
C ALA A 82 10.18 -4.02 -5.40
N GLU A 83 9.64 -4.73 -6.38
CA GLU A 83 8.62 -4.20 -7.30
C GLU A 83 7.33 -3.88 -6.57
N TYR A 84 6.91 -4.76 -5.66
CA TYR A 84 5.75 -4.51 -4.79
C TYR A 84 5.93 -3.23 -3.96
N ASN A 85 7.07 -3.06 -3.30
CA ASN A 85 7.34 -1.87 -2.49
C ASN A 85 7.34 -0.58 -3.32
N ASN A 86 7.86 -0.63 -4.55
CA ASN A 86 7.81 0.50 -5.47
C ASN A 86 6.37 0.81 -5.93
N CYS A 87 5.59 -0.22 -6.24
CA CYS A 87 4.17 -0.11 -6.60
C CYS A 87 3.37 0.56 -5.48
N VAL A 88 3.49 0.04 -4.24
CA VAL A 88 2.82 0.60 -3.05
C VAL A 88 3.29 2.03 -2.78
N GLY A 89 4.60 2.29 -2.83
CA GLY A 89 5.16 3.62 -2.57
C GLY A 89 4.65 4.66 -3.58
N THR A 90 4.58 4.29 -4.86
CA THR A 90 4.05 5.15 -5.92
C THR A 90 2.57 5.46 -5.69
N LEU A 91 1.75 4.44 -5.43
CA LEU A 91 0.31 4.63 -5.17
C LEU A 91 0.06 5.48 -3.92
N GLN A 92 0.81 5.24 -2.85
CA GLN A 92 0.73 6.03 -1.62
C GLN A 92 1.10 7.50 -1.89
N GLY A 93 2.18 7.76 -2.63
CA GLY A 93 2.61 9.11 -2.99
C GLY A 93 1.55 9.87 -3.80
N LEU A 94 0.97 9.21 -4.82
CA LEU A 94 -0.10 9.78 -5.63
C LEU A 94 -1.36 10.07 -4.79
N ALA A 95 -1.79 9.13 -3.96
CA ALA A 95 -2.94 9.31 -3.09
C ALA A 95 -2.74 10.47 -2.10
N MET A 96 -1.56 10.57 -1.49
CA MET A 96 -1.22 11.67 -0.57
C MET A 96 -1.22 13.03 -1.27
N ALA A 97 -0.73 13.10 -2.51
CA ALA A 97 -0.78 14.31 -3.32
C ALA A 97 -2.23 14.73 -3.61
N SER A 98 -3.08 13.77 -4.02
CA SER A 98 -4.51 14.02 -4.27
C SER A 98 -5.25 14.49 -3.01
N VAL A 99 -4.94 13.93 -1.84
CA VAL A 99 -5.50 14.40 -0.56
C VAL A 99 -5.08 15.86 -0.29
N GLY A 100 -3.82 16.20 -0.53
CA GLY A 100 -3.32 17.57 -0.36
C GLY A 100 -4.01 18.58 -1.28
N GLU A 101 -4.27 18.18 -2.52
CA GLU A 101 -4.99 18.99 -3.50
C GLU A 101 -6.46 19.19 -3.10
N LEU A 102 -7.17 18.11 -2.78
CA LEU A 102 -8.56 18.18 -2.30
C LEU A 102 -8.69 19.04 -1.04
N ALA A 103 -7.77 18.90 -0.09
CA ALA A 103 -7.74 19.75 1.09
C ALA A 103 -7.63 21.23 0.69
N GLY A 104 -6.75 21.55 -0.27
CA GLY A 104 -6.64 22.91 -0.82
C GLY A 104 -7.95 23.43 -1.40
N GLN A 105 -8.63 22.63 -2.22
CA GLN A 105 -9.89 23.01 -2.88
C GLN A 105 -11.02 23.20 -1.87
N HIS A 106 -11.22 22.24 -0.97
CA HIS A 106 -12.31 22.26 0.01
C HIS A 106 -12.14 23.36 1.06
N TRP A 107 -10.92 23.63 1.53
CA TRP A 107 -10.67 24.73 2.46
C TRP A 107 -10.72 26.11 1.78
N ALA A 108 -10.30 26.22 0.52
CA ALA A 108 -10.46 27.47 -0.23
C ALA A 108 -11.94 27.83 -0.46
N LYS A 109 -12.78 26.83 -0.74
CA LYS A 109 -14.24 27.01 -0.94
C LYS A 109 -14.97 27.45 0.34
N SER A 110 -14.49 27.02 1.52
CA SER A 110 -15.16 27.32 2.80
C SER A 110 -14.78 28.69 3.39
N GLY A 111 -13.85 29.43 2.78
CA GLY A 111 -13.36 30.71 3.31
C GLY A 111 -12.59 30.60 4.62
N ALA A 112 -12.35 29.39 5.12
CA ALA A 112 -11.59 29.13 6.33
C ALA A 112 -10.09 29.02 6.01
N SER A 113 -9.27 29.74 6.78
CA SER A 113 -7.81 29.68 6.70
C SER A 113 -7.32 28.27 7.02
N ARG A 114 -6.54 27.68 6.10
CA ARG A 114 -6.03 26.30 6.16
C ARG A 114 -5.32 26.03 7.49
N PRO A 115 -5.78 25.09 8.33
CA PRO A 115 -4.98 24.61 9.45
C PRO A 115 -3.82 23.79 8.84
N THR A 116 -2.61 24.35 8.89
CA THR A 116 -1.33 23.71 8.47
C THR A 116 -1.08 23.65 6.95
N LEU A 117 -0.46 24.72 6.43
CA LEU A 117 -0.14 24.89 5.01
C LEU A 117 1.28 24.43 4.62
N PHE A 118 2.10 23.91 5.56
CA PHE A 118 3.46 23.47 5.27
C PHE A 118 3.81 22.23 6.08
N TRP A 119 4.10 21.13 5.39
CA TRP A 119 4.95 20.03 5.83
C TRP A 119 5.70 19.52 4.61
#